data_AF-F0YBS0-F1
#
_entry.id   AF-F0YBS0-F1
#
_cell.length_a   1.000
_cell.length_b   1.000
_cell.length_c   1.000
_cell.angle_alpha   90.00
_cell.angle_beta   90.00
_cell.angle_gamma   90.00
#
_symmetry.space_group_name_H-M   'P 1'
#
loop_
_entity.id
_entity.type
_entity.pdbx_description
1 polymer ?
#
loop_
_entity_poly.entity_id
_entity_poly.type
_entity_poly.pdbx_seq_one_letter_code
_entity_poly.pdbx_strand_id
1 'polypeptide(L)' 'TCAICFDGPVQVAIFPCGHCFTCTDCAAKIRECSQCHGKIEKRLRVYIAGS' A
#
# COMPACT_ATOMS: atom_id res chain seq x y z
N THR A 1 6.31 7.48 4.39
CA THR A 1 6.71 7.66 2.98
C THR A 1 6.64 6.33 2.25
N CYS A 2 6.27 6.31 0.96
CA CYS A 2 6.16 5.08 0.18
C CYS A 2 7.48 4.31 0.16
N ALA A 3 7.45 3.02 0.49
CA ALA A 3 8.65 2.19 0.56
C ALA A 3 9.19 1.72 -0.81
N ILE A 4 8.53 2.08 -1.91
CA ILE A 4 8.96 1.70 -3.28
C ILE A 4 9.61 2.89 -3.99
N CYS A 5 8.89 4.01 -4.12
CA CYS A 5 9.43 5.19 -4.81
C CYS A 5 10.12 6.20 -3.89
N PHE A 6 9.97 6.07 -2.56
CA PHE A 6 10.50 7.02 -1.57
C PHE A 6 10.06 8.48 -1.73
N ASP A 7 9.07 8.74 -2.60
CA ASP A 7 8.61 10.08 -2.96
C ASP A 7 7.18 10.32 -2.44
N GLY A 8 6.22 9.49 -2.85
CA GLY A 8 4.81 9.67 -2.50
C GLY A 8 4.45 9.28 -1.05
N PRO A 9 3.36 9.83 -0.49
CA PRO A 9 2.86 9.44 0.82
C PRO A 9 2.25 8.02 0.79
N VAL A 10 2.38 7.30 1.92
CA VAL A 10 1.69 6.01 2.10
C VAL A 10 0.21 6.29 2.27
N GLN A 11 -0.61 5.78 1.35
CA GLN A 11 -2.05 6.07 1.31
C GLN A 11 -2.89 4.89 0.82
N VAL A 12 -2.30 3.70 0.70
CA VAL A 12 -3.01 2.51 0.24
C VAL A 12 -2.79 1.35 1.22
N ALA A 13 -3.89 0.75 1.67
CA ALA A 13 -3.94 -0.52 2.37
C ALA A 13 -4.25 -1.66 1.41
N ILE A 14 -3.58 -2.79 1.61
CA ILE A 14 -3.78 -4.01 0.82
C ILE A 14 -4.79 -4.92 1.52
N PHE A 15 -5.91 -5.27 0.89
CA PHE A 15 -6.90 -6.21 1.42
C PHE A 15 -6.63 -7.63 0.87
N PRO A 16 -6.69 -8.68 1.71
CA PRO A 16 -7.17 -8.71 3.11
C PRO A 16 -6.12 -8.45 4.19
N CYS A 17 -4.82 -8.36 3.88
CA CYS A 17 -3.77 -8.37 4.90
C CYS A 17 -3.61 -7.07 5.71
N GLY A 18 -4.17 -5.94 5.25
CA GLY A 18 -4.15 -4.64 5.92
C GLY A 18 -2.84 -3.84 5.78
N HIS A 19 -1.79 -4.38 5.16
CA HIS A 19 -0.49 -3.70 5.09
C HIS A 19 -0.56 -2.40 4.28
N CYS A 20 0.00 -1.34 4.84
CA CYS A 20 0.05 0.00 4.26
C CYS A 20 1.51 0.45 4.12
N PHE A 21 2.08 0.35 2.93
CA PHE A 21 3.50 0.71 2.70
C PHE A 21 3.74 1.42 1.35
N THR A 22 2.70 1.62 0.54
CA THR A 22 2.80 2.17 -0.81
C THR A 22 1.95 3.43 -1.01
N CYS A 23 2.39 4.28 -1.94
CA CYS A 23 1.54 5.32 -2.53
C CYS A 23 0.60 4.71 -3.58
N THR A 24 -0.35 5.51 -4.09
CA THR A 24 -1.35 5.06 -5.07
C THR A 24 -0.72 4.48 -6.35
N ASP A 25 0.28 5.16 -6.91
CA ASP A 25 0.96 4.73 -8.15
C ASP A 25 1.73 3.42 -7.98
N CYS A 26 2.46 3.29 -6.87
CA CYS A 26 3.22 2.07 -6.59
C CYS A 26 2.28 0.90 -6.26
N ALA A 27 1.17 1.15 -5.56
CA ALA A 27 0.18 0.13 -5.25
C ALA A 27 -0.44 -0.49 -6.51
N ALA A 28 -0.63 0.29 -7.57
CA ALA A 28 -1.17 -0.19 -8.84
C ALA A 28 -0.22 -1.15 -9.59
N LYS A 29 1.10 -1.06 -9.34
CA LYS A 29 2.13 -1.86 -10.03
C LYS A 29 2.38 -3.23 -9.38
N ILE A 30 2.05 -3.39 -8.10
CA ILE A 30 2.25 -4.65 -7.38
C ILE A 30 1.06 -5.61 -7.54
N ARG A 31 1.36 -6.91 -7.61
CA ARG A 31 0.37 -8.00 -7.75
C ARG A 31 0.15 -8.82 -6.47
N GLU A 32 1.10 -8.74 -5.54
CA GLU A 32 1.08 -9.38 -4.23
C GLU A 32 1.59 -8.40 -3.17
N CYS A 33 1.24 -8.63 -1.91
CA CYS A 33 1.74 -7.82 -0.80
C CYS A 33 3.22 -8.11 -0.55
N SER A 34 4.13 -7.15 -0.78
CA SER A 34 5.56 -7.33 -0.54
C SER A 34 5.96 -7.55 0.93
N GLN A 35 5.04 -7.35 1.88
CA GLN A 35 5.30 -7.56 3.31
C GLN A 35 4.99 -8.99 3.77
N CYS A 36 3.99 -9.63 3.15
CA CYS A 36 3.46 -10.91 3.63
C CYS A 36 3.19 -11.93 2.50
N HIS A 37 3.53 -11.58 1.26
CA HIS A 37 3.29 -12.37 0.04
C HIS A 37 1.83 -12.78 -0.18
N GLY A 38 0.90 -12.10 0.48
CA GLY A 38 -0.54 -12.33 0.35
C GLY A 38 -1.08 -11.80 -0.98
N LYS A 39 -2.08 -12.49 -1.53
CA LYS A 39 -2.80 -12.05 -2.74
C LYS A 39 -3.51 -10.71 -2.48
N ILE A 40 -3.39 -9.78 -3.43
CA ILE A 40 -4.11 -8.50 -3.38
C ILE A 40 -5.49 -8.70 -3.99
N GLU A 41 -6.53 -8.60 -3.17
CA GLU A 41 -7.92 -8.64 -3.66
C GLU A 41 -8.46 -7.23 -3.89
N LYS A 42 -8.18 -6.31 -2.96
CA LYS A 42 -8.58 -4.89 -3.07
C LYS A 42 -7.48 -3.97 -2.58
N ARG A 43 -7.47 -2.76 -3.12
CA ARG A 43 -6.59 -1.66 -2.71
C ARG A 43 -7.47 -0.57 -2.15
N LEU A 44 -7.34 -0.31 -0.85
CA LEU A 44 -8.18 0.66 -0.14
C LEU A 44 -7.37 1.93 0.06
N ARG A 45 -7.87 3.07 -0.42
CA ARG A 45 -7.24 4.35 -0.13
C ARG A 45 -7.50 4.69 1.33
N VAL A 46 -6.44 4.88 2.10
CA VAL A 46 -6.51 5.21 3.52
C VAL A 46 -6.06 6.65 3.73
N TYR A 47 -6.78 7.34 4.62
CA TYR A 47 -6.37 8.64 5.12
C TYR A 47 -5.76 8.43 6.50
N ILE A 48 -4.44 8.49 6.58
CA ILE A 48 -3.73 8.36 7.85
C ILE A 48 -3.75 9.74 8.49
N ALA A 49 -4.75 9.98 9.35
CA ALA A 49 -4.79 11.17 10.19
C ALA A 49 -3.61 11.10 11.17
N GLY A 50 -2.80 12.16 11.18
CA GLY A 50 -1.42 12.15 11.66
C GLY A 50 -1.21 11.63 13.09
N SER A 51 -0.06 10.97 13.25
CA SER A 51 0.73 10.96 14.48
C SER A 51 1.55 12.23 14.61
#